data_AF-A0AAN9VTE3-F1
#
_entry.id   AF-A0AAN9VTE3-F1
#
_cell.length_a   1.000
_cell.length_b   1.000
_cell.length_c   1.000
_cell.angle_alpha   90.00
_cell.angle_beta   90.00
_cell.angle_gamma   90.00
#
_symmetry.space_group_name_H-M   'P 1'
#
loop_
_entity.id
_entity.type
_entity.pdbx_description
1 polymer ?
#
loop_
_entity_poly.entity_id
_entity_poly.type
_entity_poly.pdbx_seq_one_letter_code
_entity_poly.pdbx_strand_id
1 'polypeptide(L)'
;MKFLLVLAAVAALAAAQSIEEIGNRDISSLLADRALVMKQISCVLDQGPCDELGRGLKAAIPEILHNNCGRCNPKQASNARLVVGFLQRNYPRVYTAVENKYRKGGRSG
;
A
#
# COMPACT_ATOMS: atom_id res chain seq x y z
N MET A 1 18.78 25.03 28.20
CA MET A 1 17.62 24.09 28.27
C MET A 1 16.45 24.63 27.43
N LYS A 2 16.65 24.87 26.13
CA LYS A 2 15.61 25.40 25.22
C LYS A 2 15.62 24.73 23.82
N PHE A 3 16.66 23.95 23.52
CA PHE A 3 16.84 23.28 22.21
C PHE A 3 16.26 21.86 22.15
N LEU A 4 15.88 21.27 23.29
CA LEU A 4 15.34 19.91 23.33
C LEU A 4 13.85 19.82 22.95
N LEU A 5 13.12 20.94 22.96
CA LEU A 5 11.70 20.96 22.62
C LEU A 5 11.41 21.14 21.12
N VAL A 6 12.40 21.57 20.33
CA VAL A 6 12.19 21.82 18.89
C VAL A 6 12.34 20.53 18.06
N LEU A 7 13.10 19.55 18.54
CA LEU A 7 13.33 18.28 17.83
C LEU A 7 12.12 17.33 17.85
N ALA A 8 11.21 17.47 18.81
CA ALA A 8 10.02 16.61 18.90
C ALA A 8 8.89 17.02 17.92
N ALA A 9 8.89 18.27 17.44
CA ALA A 9 7.84 18.77 16.55
C ALA A 9 8.08 18.39 15.07
N VAL A 10 9.33 18.12 14.67
CA VAL A 10 9.67 17.84 13.26
C VAL A 10 9.41 16.38 12.88
N ALA A 11 9.41 15.45 13.85
CA ALA A 11 9.13 14.05 13.58
C ALA A 11 7.65 13.76 13.20
N ALA A 12 6.73 14.66 13.55
CA ALA A 12 5.30 14.46 13.30
C ALA A 12 4.86 14.82 11.86
N LEU A 13 5.65 15.61 11.10
CA LEU A 13 5.27 16.01 9.74
C LEU A 13 5.71 15.01 8.65
N ALA A 14 6.61 14.08 8.93
CA ALA A 14 7.09 13.12 7.92
C ALA A 14 6.06 12.01 7.59
N ALA A 15 5.05 11.79 8.43
CA ALA A 15 4.07 10.72 8.24
C ALA A 15 2.94 11.06 7.24
N ALA A 16 2.79 12.34 6.87
CA ALA A 16 1.68 12.79 6.01
C ALA A 16 2.04 12.80 4.50
N GLN A 17 3.32 12.74 4.15
CA GLN A 17 3.81 13.11 2.81
C GLN A 17 3.94 11.93 1.85
N SER A 18 4.08 10.71 2.36
CA SER A 18 4.33 9.51 1.55
C SER A 18 3.12 9.01 0.73
N ILE A 19 1.94 9.57 0.95
CA ILE A 19 0.72 9.15 0.26
C ILE A 19 0.47 9.98 -1.01
N GLU A 20 0.90 11.23 -1.04
CA GLU A 20 0.71 12.13 -2.18
C GLU A 20 1.68 11.86 -3.34
N GLU A 21 2.83 11.23 -3.08
CA GLU A 21 3.80 10.88 -4.14
C GLU A 21 3.43 9.60 -4.92
N ILE A 22 2.31 8.94 -4.56
CA ILE A 22 1.56 8.06 -5.49
C ILE A 22 0.63 8.92 -6.38
N GLY A 23 0.88 10.22 -6.43
CA GLY A 23 0.38 11.15 -7.41
C GLY A 23 1.16 11.02 -8.71
N ASN A 24 0.61 10.25 -9.65
CA ASN A 24 0.80 10.45 -11.09
C ASN A 24 1.94 9.73 -11.82
N ARG A 25 2.78 8.90 -11.20
CA ARG A 25 3.43 7.85 -11.99
C ARG A 25 2.35 6.86 -12.41
N ASP A 26 2.05 6.79 -13.70
CA ASP A 26 1.02 5.93 -14.28
C ASP A 26 1.03 4.55 -13.63
N ILE A 27 0.02 4.27 -12.80
CA ILE A 27 -0.15 2.95 -12.16
C ILE A 27 -0.08 1.84 -13.21
N SER A 28 -0.56 2.13 -14.43
CA SER A 28 -0.47 1.28 -15.61
C SER A 28 0.96 0.94 -16.01
N SER A 29 1.89 1.91 -15.98
CA SER A 29 3.30 1.69 -16.28
C SER A 29 3.97 0.83 -15.20
N LEU A 30 3.63 1.07 -13.92
CA LEU A 30 4.13 0.25 -12.81
C LEU A 30 3.62 -1.20 -12.89
N LEU A 31 2.37 -1.39 -13.32
CA LEU A 31 1.77 -2.72 -13.52
C LEU A 31 2.34 -3.45 -14.75
N ALA A 32 2.88 -2.71 -15.73
CA ALA A 32 3.57 -3.29 -16.89
C ALA A 32 4.95 -3.85 -16.52
N ASP A 33 5.59 -3.32 -15.47
CA ASP A 33 6.85 -3.85 -14.96
C ASP A 33 6.61 -5.07 -14.06
N ARG A 34 6.77 -6.26 -14.64
CA ARG A 34 6.62 -7.53 -13.93
C ARG A 34 7.60 -7.66 -12.77
N ALA A 35 8.83 -7.16 -12.88
CA ALA A 35 9.82 -7.27 -11.82
C ALA A 35 9.41 -6.41 -10.62
N LEU A 36 8.95 -5.18 -10.88
CA LEU A 36 8.38 -4.32 -9.85
C LEU A 36 7.15 -4.96 -9.21
N VAL A 37 6.19 -5.43 -10.00
CA VAL A 37 4.97 -6.09 -9.50
C VAL A 37 5.32 -7.26 -8.56
N MET A 38 6.25 -8.13 -8.97
CA MET A 38 6.66 -9.26 -8.14
C MET A 38 7.35 -8.81 -6.85
N LYS A 39 8.20 -7.77 -6.91
CA LYS A 39 8.81 -7.18 -5.72
C LYS A 39 7.75 -6.67 -4.74
N GLN A 40 6.74 -5.96 -5.24
CA GLN A 40 5.65 -5.43 -4.41
C GLN A 40 4.76 -6.55 -3.84
N ILE A 41 4.46 -7.59 -4.62
CA ILE A 41 3.76 -8.79 -4.14
C ILE A 41 4.54 -9.45 -2.99
N SER A 42 5.84 -9.68 -3.19
CA SER A 42 6.70 -10.28 -2.16
C SER A 42 6.73 -9.43 -0.90
N CYS A 43 6.82 -8.10 -1.04
CA CYS A 43 6.68 -7.19 0.10
C CYS A 43 5.34 -7.42 0.80
N VAL A 44 4.21 -7.29 0.10
CA VAL A 44 2.84 -7.42 0.65
C VAL A 44 2.60 -8.77 1.34
N LEU A 45 3.20 -9.85 0.85
CA LEU A 45 3.09 -11.16 1.47
C LEU A 45 4.07 -11.41 2.64
N ASP A 46 4.92 -10.44 2.97
CA ASP A 46 6.05 -10.57 3.92
C ASP A 46 7.08 -11.62 3.49
N GLN A 47 7.28 -11.78 2.18
CA GLN A 47 8.23 -12.71 1.56
C GLN A 47 9.49 -12.03 1.03
N GLY A 48 9.63 -10.72 1.22
CA GLY A 48 10.76 -9.96 0.72
C GLY A 48 10.83 -8.53 1.27
N PRO A 49 11.89 -7.78 0.91
CA PRO A 49 12.08 -6.41 1.38
C PRO A 49 10.99 -5.48 0.84
N CYS A 50 10.53 -4.57 1.70
CA CYS A 50 9.57 -3.54 1.35
C CYS A 50 10.25 -2.18 1.16
N ASP A 51 9.96 -1.53 0.04
CA ASP A 51 10.23 -0.12 -0.17
C ASP A 51 9.04 0.74 0.31
N GLU A 52 9.15 2.06 0.12
CA GLU A 52 8.10 3.00 0.55
C GLU A 52 6.77 2.73 -0.13
N LEU A 53 6.80 2.41 -1.43
CA LEU A 53 5.61 2.01 -2.20
C LEU A 53 4.95 0.78 -1.58
N GLY A 54 5.73 -0.28 -1.32
CA GLY A 54 5.22 -1.51 -0.72
C GLY A 54 4.60 -1.30 0.67
N ARG A 55 5.21 -0.44 1.50
CA ARG A 55 4.64 -0.06 2.81
C ARG A 55 3.30 0.67 2.66
N GLY A 56 3.21 1.60 1.71
CA GLY A 56 1.96 2.29 1.39
C GLY A 56 0.86 1.32 0.93
N LEU A 57 1.21 0.37 0.06
CA LEU A 57 0.27 -0.68 -0.39
C LEU A 57 -0.22 -1.54 0.78
N LYS A 58 0.68 -2.00 1.66
CA LYS A 58 0.30 -2.76 2.87
C LYS A 58 -0.68 -2.02 3.76
N ALA A 59 -0.44 -0.73 3.98
CA ALA A 59 -1.31 0.11 4.81
C ALA A 59 -2.69 0.31 4.17
N ALA A 60 -2.76 0.40 2.84
CA ALA A 60 -4.01 0.58 2.11
C ALA A 60 -4.87 -0.69 2.00
N ILE A 61 -4.26 -1.89 1.95
CA ILE A 61 -4.99 -3.15 1.70
C ILE A 61 -6.11 -3.41 2.73
N PRO A 62 -5.91 -3.31 4.05
CA PRO A 62 -6.98 -3.49 5.03
C PRO A 62 -8.12 -2.50 4.85
N GLU A 63 -7.81 -1.23 4.56
CA GLU A 63 -8.81 -0.18 4.32
C GLU A 63 -9.65 -0.48 3.07
N ILE A 64 -9.00 -0.95 1.99
CA ILE A 64 -9.66 -1.35 0.75
C ILE A 64 -10.55 -2.58 0.97
N LEU A 65 -10.06 -3.60 1.68
CA LEU A 65 -10.76 -4.88 1.86
C LEU A 65 -11.88 -4.84 2.91
N HIS A 66 -11.67 -4.14 4.03
CA HIS A 66 -12.61 -4.15 5.16
C HIS A 66 -13.57 -2.97 5.14
N ASN A 67 -13.08 -1.80 4.74
CA ASN A 67 -13.83 -0.56 4.78
C ASN A 67 -14.21 -0.03 3.39
N ASN A 68 -14.03 -0.86 2.34
CA ASN A 68 -14.32 -0.50 0.96
C ASN A 68 -13.69 0.84 0.52
N CYS A 69 -12.47 1.13 1.01
CA CYS A 69 -11.77 2.39 0.75
C CYS A 69 -12.46 3.65 1.33
N GLY A 70 -13.16 3.54 2.46
CA GLY A 70 -13.91 4.64 3.07
C GLY A 70 -13.08 5.89 3.39
N ARG A 71 -11.77 5.74 3.58
CA ARG A 71 -10.82 6.86 3.82
C ARG A 71 -9.94 7.21 2.63
N CYS A 72 -10.16 6.57 1.48
CA CYS A 72 -9.38 6.82 0.28
C CYS A 72 -9.87 8.08 -0.46
N ASN A 73 -8.93 8.83 -1.04
CA ASN A 73 -9.29 9.84 -2.02
C ASN A 73 -9.72 9.19 -3.37
N PRO A 74 -10.39 9.94 -4.27
CA PRO A 74 -10.87 9.38 -5.54
C PRO A 74 -9.78 8.73 -6.41
N LYS A 75 -8.57 9.29 -6.40
CA LYS A 75 -7.43 8.77 -7.16
C LYS A 75 -6.92 7.44 -6.58
N GLN A 76 -6.80 7.34 -5.26
CA GLN A 76 -6.43 6.10 -4.56
C GLN A 76 -7.45 5.00 -4.78
N ALA A 77 -8.74 5.31 -4.67
CA ALA A 77 -9.81 4.34 -4.91
C ALA A 77 -9.78 3.82 -6.35
N SER A 78 -9.55 4.70 -7.34
CA SER A 78 -9.39 4.31 -8.74
C SER A 78 -8.15 3.41 -8.95
N ASN A 79 -6.99 3.81 -8.42
CA ASN A 79 -5.76 3.03 -8.52
C ASN A 79 -5.89 1.66 -7.83
N ALA A 80 -6.52 1.61 -6.66
CA ALA A 80 -6.79 0.36 -5.95
C ALA A 80 -7.62 -0.61 -6.79
N ARG A 81 -8.69 -0.13 -7.44
CA ARG A 81 -9.52 -0.94 -8.35
C ARG A 81 -8.71 -1.48 -9.53
N LEU A 82 -7.82 -0.68 -10.10
CA LEU A 82 -6.94 -1.09 -11.20
C LEU A 82 -5.97 -2.20 -10.77
N VAL A 83 -5.29 -2.02 -9.62
CA VAL A 83 -4.34 -3.00 -9.09
C VAL A 83 -5.05 -4.30 -8.70
N VAL A 84 -6.19 -4.22 -8.01
CA VAL A 84 -6.99 -5.39 -7.62
C VAL A 84 -7.45 -6.15 -8.87
N GLY A 85 -8.03 -5.44 -9.85
CA GLY A 85 -8.47 -6.07 -11.10
C GLY A 85 -7.32 -6.68 -11.89
N PHE A 86 -6.15 -6.04 -11.90
CA PHE A 86 -4.95 -6.58 -12.54
C PHE A 86 -4.47 -7.87 -11.85
N LEU A 87 -4.40 -7.88 -10.52
CA LEU A 87 -4.01 -9.07 -9.74
C LEU A 87 -5.02 -10.21 -9.90
N GLN A 88 -6.32 -9.94 -9.89
CA GLN A 88 -7.35 -10.96 -10.10
C GLN A 88 -7.25 -11.61 -11.48
N ARG A 89 -7.00 -10.81 -12.53
CA ARG A 89 -6.91 -11.32 -13.92
C ARG A 89 -5.60 -12.04 -14.20
N ASN A 90 -4.47 -11.50 -13.75
CA ASN A 90 -3.14 -12.01 -14.13
C ASN A 90 -2.50 -12.92 -13.07
N TYR A 91 -2.84 -12.72 -11.79
CA TYR A 91 -2.22 -13.40 -10.64
C TYR A 91 -3.26 -13.86 -9.60
N PRO A 92 -4.30 -14.63 -9.98
CA PRO A 92 -5.43 -14.96 -9.10
C PRO A 92 -4.98 -15.66 -7.81
N ARG A 93 -3.96 -16.53 -7.89
CA ARG A 93 -3.39 -17.22 -6.71
C ARG A 93 -2.75 -16.24 -5.72
N VAL A 94 -2.06 -15.22 -6.23
CA VAL A 94 -1.47 -14.17 -5.39
C VAL A 94 -2.58 -13.35 -4.76
N TYR A 95 -3.60 -12.96 -5.53
CA TYR A 95 -4.74 -12.22 -5.01
C TYR A 95 -5.42 -12.96 -3.85
N THR A 96 -5.69 -14.26 -4.00
CA THR A 96 -6.24 -15.09 -2.92
C THR A 96 -5.33 -15.15 -1.69
N ALA A 97 -4.01 -15.20 -1.88
CA ALA A 97 -3.06 -15.20 -0.76
C ALA A 97 -3.07 -13.86 -0.01
N VAL A 98 -3.07 -12.73 -0.73
CA VAL A 98 -3.20 -11.39 -0.16
C VAL A 98 -4.53 -11.26 0.59
N GLU A 99 -5.64 -11.60 -0.05
CA GLU A 99 -6.97 -11.56 0.60
C GLU A 99 -6.98 -12.39 1.88
N ASN A 100 -6.49 -13.63 1.85
CA ASN A 100 -6.46 -14.49 3.04
C ASN A 100 -5.59 -13.92 4.16
N LYS A 101 -4.45 -13.31 3.84
CA LYS A 101 -3.54 -12.69 4.82
C LYS A 101 -4.20 -11.50 5.51
N TYR A 102 -4.76 -10.57 4.74
CA TYR A 102 -5.29 -9.32 5.28
C TYR A 102 -6.72 -9.43 5.82
N ARG A 103 -7.57 -10.27 5.21
CA ARG A 103 -8.93 -10.53 5.70
C ARG A 103 -8.95 -11.22 7.06
N LYS A 104 -8.02 -12.15 7.31
CA LYS A 104 -7.88 -12.82 8.61
C LYS A 104 -7.10 -11.99 9.63
N GLY A 105 -6.35 -10.97 9.19
CA GLY A 105 -5.50 -10.11 10.02
C GLY A 105 -6.20 -8.97 10.76
N GLY A 106 -7.53 -8.81 10.62
CA GLY A 106 -8.33 -7.86 11.44
C GLY A 106 -8.51 -8.28 12.90
N ARG A 107 -7.96 -9.43 13.31
CA ARG A 107 -7.86 -9.89 14.70
C ARG A 107 -6.54 -10.63 14.88
N SER A 108 -5.48 -9.94 15.26
CA SER A 108 -4.33 -10.58 15.90
C SER A 108 -3.57 -9.56 16.72
N GLY A 109 -3.72 -9.67 18.05
CA GLY A 109 -2.86 -9.05 19.07
C GLY A 109 -3.19 -7.62 19.40
#